data_AF-A0A564Q727-F1
#
_entry.id   AF-A0A564Q727-F1
#
_cell.length_a   1.000
_cell.length_b   1.000
_cell.length_c   1.000
_cell.angle_alpha   90.00
_cell.angle_beta   90.00
_cell.angle_gamma   90.00
#
_symmetry.space_group_name_H-M   'P 1'
#
loop_
_entity.id
_entity.type
_entity.pdbx_description
1 polymer ?
#
loop_
_entity_poly.entity_id
_entity_poly.type
_entity_poly.pdbx_seq_one_letter_code
_entity_poly.pdbx_strand_id
1 'polypeptide(L)' 'MRATKRIPVTSVTWEEISGLKRPGQTSDELLQEMVETEKKERLVKEMESIEKNEGFVKLE' A
#
# COMPACT_ATOMS: atom_id res chain seq x y z
N MET A 1 -20.80 8.93 -9.78
CA MET A 1 -20.95 7.49 -9.47
C MET A 1 -19.61 6.98 -8.93
N ARG A 2 -19.56 6.36 -7.74
CA ARG A 2 -18.35 5.61 -7.31
C ARG A 2 -18.33 4.30 -8.11
N ALA A 3 -17.34 4.13 -8.98
CA ALA A 3 -17.17 2.88 -9.71
C ALA A 3 -16.81 1.78 -8.70
N THR A 4 -17.71 0.82 -8.48
CA THR A 4 -17.45 -0.30 -7.58
C THR A 4 -16.98 -1.49 -8.42
N LYS A 5 -15.76 -1.97 -8.16
CA LYS A 5 -15.25 -3.25 -8.68
C LYS A 5 -15.14 -4.23 -7.52
N ARG A 6 -15.30 -5.53 -7.80
CA ARG A 6 -15.18 -6.61 -6.81
C ARG A 6 -13.86 -7.34 -7.03
N ILE A 7 -13.14 -7.61 -5.94
CA ILE A 7 -11.93 -8.42 -5.95
C ILE A 7 -12.31 -9.75 -5.29
N PRO A 8 -12.40 -10.86 -6.04
CA PRO A 8 -12.64 -12.17 -5.44
C PRO A 8 -11.39 -12.57 -4.64
N VAL A 9 -11.61 -13.00 -3.40
CA VAL A 9 -10.57 -13.49 -2.50
C VAL A 9 -11.05 -14.77 -1.84
N THR A 10 -10.14 -15.53 -1.22
CA THR A 10 -10.53 -16.68 -0.40
C THR A 10 -11.26 -16.22 0.86
N SER A 11 -12.07 -17.09 1.46
CA SER A 11 -12.76 -16.79 2.73
C SER A 11 -11.77 -16.43 3.83
N VAL A 12 -10.64 -17.13 3.91
CA VAL A 12 -9.56 -16.88 4.88
C VAL A 12 -9.03 -15.46 4.71
N THR A 13 -8.65 -15.08 3.49
CA THR A 13 -8.17 -13.71 3.20
C THR A 13 -9.23 -12.65 3.52
N TRP A 14 -10.50 -12.95 3.27
CA TRP A 14 -11.60 -12.03 3.60
C TRP A 14 -11.76 -11.84 5.11
N GLU A 15 -11.63 -12.91 5.90
CA GLU A 15 -11.67 -12.87 7.36
C GLU A 15 -10.50 -12.08 7.93
N GLU A 16 -9.28 -12.32 7.43
CA GLU A 16 -8.08 -11.59 7.83
C GLU A 16 -8.22 -10.08 7.56
N ILE A 17 -8.57 -9.70 6.33
CA ILE A 17 -8.81 -8.29 5.97
C ILE A 17 -9.95 -7.72 6.83
N SER A 18 -10.98 -8.53 7.12
CA SER A 18 -12.10 -8.05 7.93
C SER A 18 -11.73 -7.81 9.39
N GLY A 19 -10.81 -8.60 9.94
CA GLY A 19 -10.27 -8.43 11.29
C GLY A 19 -9.38 -7.19 11.45
N LEU A 20 -8.82 -6.67 10.36
CA LEU A 20 -7.99 -5.45 10.38
C LEU A 20 -8.81 -4.15 10.41
N LYS A 21 -10.12 -4.20 10.14
CA LYS A 21 -10.97 -3.00 10.13
C LYS A 21 -11.11 -2.39 11.51
N ARG A 22 -11.06 -1.06 11.58
CA ARG A 22 -11.47 -0.28 12.76
C ARG A 22 -12.99 -0.20 12.88
N PRO A 23 -13.54 0.08 14.08
CA PRO A 23 -14.98 0.31 14.24
C PRO A 23 -15.50 1.39 13.28
N GLY A 24 -16.53 1.06 12.49
CA GLY A 24 -17.13 1.97 11.51
C GLY A 24 -16.38 2.09 10.16
N GLN A 25 -15.22 1.46 10.01
CA GLN A 25 -14.43 1.49 8.78
C GLN A 25 -14.95 0.48 7.74
N THR A 26 -15.02 0.90 6.49
CA THR A 26 -15.35 0.03 5.36
C THR A 26 -14.11 -0.70 4.84
N SER A 27 -14.32 -1.82 4.15
CA SER A 27 -13.21 -2.53 3.49
C SER A 27 -12.53 -1.68 2.41
N ASP A 28 -13.24 -0.77 1.75
CA ASP A 28 -12.66 0.14 0.76
C ASP A 28 -11.70 1.14 1.41
N GLU A 29 -12.08 1.73 2.54
CA GLU A 29 -11.23 2.64 3.31
C GLU A 29 -9.98 1.94 3.84
N LEU A 30 -10.11 0.73 4.37
CA LEU A 30 -8.95 -0.06 4.80
C LEU A 30 -8.00 -0.34 3.63
N LEU A 31 -8.52 -0.77 2.48
CA LEU A 31 -7.70 -1.04 1.30
C LEU A 31 -7.00 0.22 0.78
N GLN A 32 -7.65 1.38 0.84
CA GLN A 32 -7.02 2.66 0.50
C GLN A 32 -5.84 2.97 1.44
N GLU A 33 -6.00 2.78 2.75
CA GLU A 33 -4.92 2.97 3.73
C GLU A 33 -3.74 2.02 3.50
N MET A 34 -4.01 0.75 3.18
CA MET A 34 -2.99 -0.24 2.86
C MET A 34 -2.22 0.12 1.59
N VAL A 35 -2.93 0.58 0.55
CA VAL A 35 -2.31 1.03 -0.71
C VAL A 35 -1.38 2.22 -0.47
N GLU A 36 -1.81 3.20 0.33
CA GLU A 36 -0.98 4.37 0.64
C GLU A 36 0.25 3.99 1.47
N THR A 37 0.12 3.04 2.39
CA THR A 37 1.25 2.50 3.16
C THR A 37 2.26 1.81 2.24
N GLU A 38 1.81 0.90 1.37
CA GLU A 38 2.68 0.17 0.42
C GLU A 38 3.42 1.12 -0.54
N LYS A 39 2.75 2.16 -1.04
CA LYS A 39 3.40 3.18 -1.88
C LYS A 39 4.53 3.89 -1.14
N LYS A 40 4.31 4.28 0.10
CA LYS A 40 5.32 4.97 0.93
C LYS A 40 6.51 4.05 1.19
N GLU A 41 6.27 2.79 1.54
CA GLU A 41 7.33 1.82 1.76
C GLU A 41 8.15 1.57 0.49
N ARG A 42 7.49 1.44 -0.66
CA ARG A 42 8.19 1.30 -1.96
C ARG A 42 9.05 2.50 -2.28
N LEU A 43 8.52 3.72 -2.06
CA LEU A 43 9.27 4.95 -2.29
C LEU A 43 10.54 5.01 -1.42
N VAL A 44 10.42 4.68 -0.12
CA VAL A 44 11.57 4.66 0.79
C VAL A 44 12.60 3.62 0.33
N LYS A 45 12.17 2.40 0.00
CA LYS A 45 13.07 1.34 -0.50
C LYS A 45 13.77 1.74 -1.80
N GLU A 46 13.07 2.45 -2.68
CA GLU A 46 13.63 2.96 -3.92
C GLU A 46 14.70 4.03 -3.65
N MET A 47 14.43 4.98 -2.76
CA MET A 47 15.41 5.99 -2.33
C MET A 47 16.66 5.36 -1.71
N GLU A 48 16.48 4.40 -0.80
CA GLU A 48 17.61 3.66 -0.19
C GLU A 48 18.43 2.90 -1.24
N SER A 49 17.76 2.32 -2.23
CA SER A 49 18.43 1.64 -3.35
C SER A 49 19.22 2.64 -4.22
N ILE A 50 18.67 3.82 -4.47
CA ILE A 50 19.33 4.90 -5.20
C ILE A 50 20.56 5.38 -4.42
N GLU A 51 20.44 5.72 -3.14
CA GLU A 51 21.57 6.17 -2.31
C GLU A 51 22.70 5.14 -2.23
N LYS A 52 22.35 3.85 -2.20
CA LYS A 52 23.35 2.77 -2.14
C LYS A 52 24.07 2.53 -3.47
N ASN A 53 23.40 2.78 -4.60
CA ASN A 53 23.91 2.45 -5.93
C ASN A 53 24.39 3.67 -6.74
N GLU A 54 23.99 4.88 -6.37
CA GLU A 54 24.47 6.11 -6.99
C GLU A 54 25.79 6.53 -6.32
N GLY A 55 26.90 6.25 -7.00
CA GLY A 55 28.15 6.95 -6.72
C GLY A 55 27.93 8.45 -6.91
N PHE A 56 28.21 9.24 -5.88
CA PHE A 56 28.06 10.71 -5.85
C PHE A 56 28.48 11.37 -7.18
N VAL A 57 27.52 11.95 -7.91
CA VAL A 57 27.80 12.79 -9.08
C VAL A 57 27.59 14.25 -8.68
N LYS A 58 28.67 15.02 -8.67
CA LYS A 58 28.62 16.46 -8.39
C LYS A 58 27.98 17.17 -9.60
N LEU A 59 26.94 17.98 -9.35
CA LEU A 59 26.35 18.83 -10.38
C LEU A 59 27.33 20.00 -10.66
N GLU A 60 27.77 20.14 -11.91
CA GLU A 60 28.55 21.29 -12.43
C GLU A 60 27.64 22.47 -12.81
#